data_AF-K1TXE4-F1
#
_entry.id   AF-K1TXE4-F1
#
_cell.length_a   1.000
_cell.length_b   1.000
_cell.length_c   1.000
_cell.angle_alpha   90.00
_cell.angle_beta   90.00
_cell.angle_gamma   90.00
#
_symmetry.space_group_name_H-M   'P 1'
#
loop_
_entity.id
_entity.type
_entity.pdbx_description
1 polymer ?
#
loop_
_entity_poly.entity_id
_entity_poly.type
_entity_poly.pdbx_seq_one_letter_code
_entity_poly.pdbx_strand_id
1 'polypeptide(L)'
;KLEAYGTNIHPRPSKSTGNVSVSFNPEYVKLVMDQMLKKSSVEYFLHAQMYEVVNNNGMIEEIKCTDDEGTFTVKAKAFVDASGNANLVHFAGIATNWGDAEGKVQQSSLPFRIDNIPAREILKPDIEAALKKAKENGIEIKKETGLIIKIPDKTYGYCTIPSTIVPTLDAETLTETEMELRSQVHNYAMAFKNYLDGFQDMIISSSGPAVGIREARRIIGDKMLKGEEIIMAPKSDDSIARGAWSPEMHKSNTSIKYTHIPDNEYFSIPLGCLKVKDAKNLWAAGRTISTDSLALGSVRVMGTGFA
;
A
#
# COMPACT_ATOMS: atom_id res chain seq x y z
N LYS A 1 -7.55 -3.56 20.39
CA LYS A 1 -8.58 -2.51 20.09
C LYS A 1 -9.66 -3.02 19.14
N LEU A 2 -9.29 -3.62 18.00
CA LEU A 2 -10.28 -4.21 17.07
C LEU A 2 -11.12 -5.35 17.67
N GLU A 3 -10.56 -6.12 18.61
CA GLU A 3 -11.30 -7.16 19.36
C GLU A 3 -12.54 -6.63 20.07
N ALA A 4 -12.52 -5.38 20.54
CA ALA A 4 -13.67 -4.75 21.20
C ALA A 4 -14.89 -4.59 20.26
N TYR A 5 -14.68 -4.71 18.95
CA TYR A 5 -15.71 -4.69 17.90
C TYR A 5 -16.01 -6.09 17.35
N GLY A 6 -15.62 -7.15 18.06
CA GLY A 6 -15.85 -8.54 17.63
C GLY A 6 -15.01 -8.94 16.41
N THR A 7 -13.97 -8.17 16.05
CA THR A 7 -13.05 -8.57 15.00
C THR A 7 -12.14 -9.68 15.52
N ASN A 8 -12.16 -10.83 14.85
CA ASN A 8 -11.20 -11.90 15.12
C ASN A 8 -9.81 -11.45 14.66
N ILE A 9 -8.93 -11.11 15.61
CA ILE A 9 -7.56 -10.67 15.31
C ILE A 9 -6.53 -11.82 15.33
N HIS A 10 -6.97 -13.08 15.39
CA HIS A 10 -6.05 -14.20 15.41
C HIS A 10 -5.22 -14.22 14.12
N PRO A 11 -3.88 -14.19 14.23
CA PRO A 11 -3.01 -14.26 13.07
C PRO A 11 -3.20 -15.57 12.31
N ARG A 12 -3.27 -15.50 10.99
CA ARG A 12 -3.44 -16.65 10.09
C ARG A 12 -2.22 -16.80 9.19
N PRO A 13 -1.47 -17.91 9.30
CA PRO A 13 -0.37 -18.18 8.38
C PRO A 13 -0.92 -18.57 7.01
N SER A 14 -0.35 -17.99 5.97
CA SER A 14 -0.58 -18.38 4.59
C SER A 14 0.23 -19.64 4.27
N LYS A 15 -0.44 -20.72 3.87
CA LYS A 15 0.25 -21.96 3.44
C LYS A 15 1.11 -21.77 2.20
N SER A 16 0.77 -20.80 1.34
CA SER A 16 1.45 -20.58 0.06
C SER A 16 2.62 -19.60 0.15
N THR A 17 2.60 -18.68 1.12
CA THR A 17 3.61 -17.62 1.23
C THR A 17 4.38 -17.63 2.54
N GLY A 18 3.93 -18.37 3.56
CA GLY A 18 4.49 -18.34 4.92
C GLY A 18 4.14 -17.06 5.70
N ASN A 19 3.69 -16.00 5.02
CA ASN A 19 3.31 -14.75 5.65
C ASN A 19 2.11 -14.93 6.60
N VAL A 20 2.18 -14.26 7.73
CA VAL A 20 1.12 -14.26 8.74
C VAL A 20 0.31 -12.97 8.60
N SER A 21 -1.00 -13.09 8.44
CA SER A 21 -1.90 -11.95 8.26
C SER A 21 -3.01 -11.93 9.31
N VAL A 22 -3.49 -10.73 9.64
CA VAL A 22 -4.69 -10.54 10.46
C VAL A 22 -5.78 -10.00 9.55
N SER A 23 -6.88 -10.74 9.42
CA SER A 23 -8.05 -10.25 8.69
C SER A 23 -8.80 -9.23 9.54
N PHE A 24 -9.28 -8.16 8.94
CA PHE A 24 -10.05 -7.12 9.63
C PHE A 24 -11.17 -6.60 8.73
N ASN A 25 -12.19 -6.00 9.34
CA ASN A 25 -13.18 -5.20 8.63
C ASN A 25 -12.65 -3.77 8.49
N PRO A 26 -12.47 -3.23 7.26
CA PRO A 26 -11.93 -1.90 7.06
C PRO A 26 -12.77 -0.79 7.73
N GLU A 27 -14.10 -0.96 7.85
CA GLU A 27 -14.95 0.03 8.52
C GLU A 27 -14.69 0.08 10.03
N TYR A 28 -14.38 -1.05 10.66
CA TYR A 28 -13.99 -1.07 12.07
C TYR A 28 -12.59 -0.47 12.28
N VAL A 29 -11.68 -0.61 11.32
CA VAL A 29 -10.36 0.04 11.39
C VAL A 29 -10.51 1.56 11.39
N LYS A 30 -11.32 2.13 10.49
CA LYS A 30 -11.59 3.57 10.45
C LYS A 30 -12.12 4.08 11.80
N LEU A 31 -13.17 3.42 12.32
CA LEU A 31 -13.77 3.79 13.61
C LEU A 31 -12.76 3.72 14.77
N VAL A 32 -11.95 2.66 14.82
CA VAL A 32 -10.92 2.52 15.85
C VAL A 32 -9.85 3.61 15.74
N MET A 33 -9.44 3.99 14.53
CA MET A 33 -8.48 5.07 14.30
C MET A 33 -9.05 6.43 14.75
N ASP A 34 -10.30 6.75 14.40
CA ASP A 34 -10.96 7.98 14.84
C ASP A 34 -11.04 8.07 16.36
N GLN A 35 -11.35 6.95 17.03
CA GLN A 35 -11.37 6.89 18.49
C GLN A 35 -9.99 7.02 19.12
N MET A 36 -8.94 6.56 18.43
CA MET A 36 -7.57 6.78 18.87
C MET A 36 -7.19 8.26 18.80
N LEU A 37 -7.57 8.94 17.71
CA LEU A 37 -7.34 10.38 17.53
C LEU A 37 -8.11 11.20 18.56
N LYS A 38 -9.41 10.92 18.77
CA LYS A 38 -10.25 11.59 19.78
C LYS A 38 -9.72 11.46 21.22
N LYS A 39 -8.95 10.41 21.52
CA LYS A 39 -8.34 10.18 22.83
C LYS A 39 -6.93 10.77 22.94
N SER A 40 -6.35 11.21 21.83
CA SER A 40 -5.03 11.82 21.78
C SER A 40 -5.13 13.33 22.02
N SER A 41 -4.00 13.96 22.30
CA SER A 41 -3.88 15.42 22.37
C SER A 41 -3.50 16.03 21.01
N VAL A 42 -3.62 15.26 19.92
CA VAL A 42 -3.22 15.69 18.58
C VAL A 42 -4.38 16.42 17.93
N GLU A 43 -4.11 17.59 17.36
CA GLU A 43 -5.02 18.27 16.45
C GLU A 43 -4.93 17.64 15.06
N TYR A 44 -6.07 17.43 14.41
CA TYR A 44 -6.14 16.71 13.14
C TYR A 44 -7.18 17.33 12.21
N PHE A 45 -6.89 17.27 10.90
CA PHE A 45 -7.76 17.74 9.83
C PHE A 45 -7.93 16.61 8.81
N LEU A 46 -9.17 16.18 8.57
CA LEU A 46 -9.48 15.14 7.57
C LEU A 46 -9.74 15.72 6.17
N HIS A 47 -9.95 17.02 6.07
CA HIS A 47 -10.33 17.75 4.85
C HIS A 47 -9.33 18.86 4.51
N ALA A 48 -8.04 18.61 4.73
CA ALA A 48 -6.97 19.56 4.42
C ALA A 48 -5.91 18.93 3.51
N GLN A 49 -5.38 19.71 2.57
CA GLN A 49 -4.33 19.29 1.66
C GLN A 49 -3.16 20.27 1.69
N MET A 50 -1.93 19.76 1.76
CA MET A 50 -0.70 20.56 1.68
C MET A 50 -0.31 20.78 0.22
N TYR A 51 -0.05 22.03 -0.16
CA TYR A 51 0.27 22.41 -1.55
C TYR A 51 1.60 23.16 -1.70
N GLU A 52 2.22 23.60 -0.59
CA GLU A 52 3.51 24.31 -0.61
C GLU A 52 4.31 24.02 0.66
N VAL A 53 5.64 24.02 0.56
CA VAL A 53 6.56 23.88 1.68
C VAL A 53 7.62 24.98 1.60
N VAL A 54 7.81 25.72 2.70
CA VAL A 54 8.89 26.71 2.83
C VAL A 54 10.10 26.04 3.44
N ASN A 55 11.14 25.84 2.62
CA ASN A 55 12.40 25.25 3.01
C ASN A 55 13.53 26.29 2.97
N ASN A 56 14.18 26.52 4.10
CA ASN A 56 15.36 27.36 4.22
C ASN A 56 16.60 26.49 4.44
N ASN A 57 17.25 26.08 3.34
CA ASN A 57 18.51 25.32 3.35
C ASN A 57 18.46 24.07 4.25
N GLY A 58 17.42 23.25 4.09
CA GLY A 58 17.19 22.01 4.83
C GLY A 58 16.47 22.23 6.17
N MET A 59 16.08 23.45 6.51
CA MET A 59 15.18 23.73 7.63
C MET A 59 13.78 24.01 7.10
N ILE A 60 12.84 23.11 7.37
CA ILE A 60 11.43 23.34 7.04
C ILE A 60 10.87 24.33 8.05
N GLU A 61 10.40 25.49 7.57
CA GLU A 61 9.87 26.56 8.43
C GLU A 61 8.34 26.45 8.56
N GLU A 62 7.66 26.22 7.45
CA GLU A 62 6.21 26.10 7.38
C GLU A 62 5.75 25.26 6.18
N ILE A 63 4.53 24.74 6.28
CA ILE A 63 3.77 24.20 5.16
C ILE A 63 2.51 25.05 4.95
N LYS A 64 2.08 25.19 3.70
CA LYS A 64 0.80 25.81 3.36
C LYS A 64 -0.20 24.74 2.96
N CYS A 65 -1.39 24.87 3.53
CA CYS A 65 -2.50 23.96 3.37
C CYS A 65 -3.71 24.69 2.83
N THR A 66 -4.60 23.95 2.18
CA THR A 66 -5.89 24.40 1.70
C THR A 66 -6.98 23.45 2.18
N ASP A 67 -8.16 24.02 2.39
CA ASP A 67 -9.44 23.33 2.55
C ASP A 67 -10.49 24.03 1.69
N ASP A 68 -11.78 23.70 1.88
CA ASP A 68 -12.88 24.29 1.10
C ASP A 68 -13.18 25.76 1.47
N GLU A 69 -12.65 26.27 2.58
CA GLU A 69 -12.86 27.64 3.05
C GLU A 69 -11.70 28.58 2.68
N GLY A 70 -10.51 28.04 2.43
CA GLY A 70 -9.38 28.80 1.93
C GLY A 70 -8.04 28.15 2.24
N THR A 71 -7.06 28.97 2.58
CA THR A 71 -5.69 28.53 2.87
C THR A 71 -5.26 28.90 4.28
N PHE A 72 -4.39 28.07 4.86
CA PHE A 72 -3.80 28.29 6.17
C PHE A 72 -2.36 27.75 6.21
N THR A 73 -1.59 28.22 7.19
CA THR A 73 -0.18 27.88 7.35
C THR A 73 0.05 27.12 8.65
N VAL A 74 0.87 26.07 8.59
CA VAL A 74 1.29 25.30 9.77
C VAL A 74 2.80 25.45 9.97
N LYS A 75 3.19 25.92 11.16
CA LYS A 75 4.57 26.02 11.62
C LYS A 75 4.84 24.95 12.68
N ALA A 76 5.99 24.28 12.58
CA ALA A 76 6.38 23.26 13.54
C ALA A 76 7.90 23.22 13.72
N LYS A 77 8.34 22.66 14.85
CA LYS A 77 9.78 22.41 15.08
C LYS A 77 10.28 21.21 14.29
N ALA A 78 9.40 20.29 13.92
CA ALA A 78 9.67 19.05 13.24
C ALA A 78 8.49 18.67 12.35
N PHE A 79 8.77 18.03 11.21
CA PHE A 79 7.78 17.59 10.24
C PHE A 79 7.97 16.11 9.94
N VAL A 80 6.87 15.38 9.71
CA VAL A 80 6.89 13.97 9.32
C VAL A 80 6.09 13.80 8.04
N ASP A 81 6.75 13.39 6.95
CA ASP A 81 6.11 13.06 5.68
C ASP A 81 5.52 11.65 5.70
N ALA A 82 4.24 11.58 6.05
CA ALA A 82 3.41 10.38 5.98
C ALA A 82 2.46 10.39 4.76
N SER A 83 2.77 11.16 3.70
CA SER A 83 1.90 11.31 2.52
C SER A 83 1.79 10.06 1.64
N GLY A 84 2.60 9.04 1.93
CA GLY A 84 2.77 7.86 1.08
C GLY A 84 3.65 8.12 -0.14
N ASN A 85 3.66 9.33 -0.71
CA ASN A 85 4.37 9.68 -1.94
C ASN A 85 5.52 10.69 -1.76
N ALA A 86 6.01 10.86 -0.52
CA ALA A 86 7.06 11.81 -0.19
C ALA A 86 6.78 13.24 -0.70
N ASN A 87 5.51 13.67 -0.65
CA ASN A 87 5.06 14.94 -1.23
C ASN A 87 5.66 16.14 -0.49
N LEU A 88 5.77 16.09 0.83
CA LEU A 88 6.36 17.17 1.62
C LEU A 88 7.84 17.30 1.28
N VAL A 89 8.58 16.18 1.23
CA VAL A 89 10.00 16.17 0.83
C VAL A 89 10.18 16.74 -0.59
N HIS A 90 9.34 16.31 -1.53
CA HIS A 90 9.39 16.79 -2.90
C HIS A 90 9.09 18.29 -3.02
N PHE A 91 8.04 18.79 -2.37
CA PHE A 91 7.68 20.21 -2.38
C PHE A 91 8.66 21.08 -1.60
N ALA A 92 9.42 20.50 -0.66
CA ALA A 92 10.56 21.17 -0.03
C ALA A 92 11.76 21.34 -0.99
N GLY A 93 11.70 20.81 -2.21
CA GLY A 93 12.83 20.83 -3.16
C GLY A 93 13.96 19.87 -2.77
N ILE A 94 13.69 18.89 -1.90
CA ILE A 94 14.68 17.89 -1.47
C ILE A 94 14.60 16.66 -2.39
N ALA A 95 15.76 16.09 -2.70
CA ALA A 95 15.85 14.93 -3.59
C ALA A 95 15.10 13.70 -3.02
N THR A 96 14.43 12.98 -3.91
CA THR A 96 13.77 11.70 -3.65
C THR A 96 14.20 10.66 -4.66
N ASN A 97 14.13 9.39 -4.30
CA ASN A 97 14.31 8.29 -5.25
C ASN A 97 12.99 7.90 -5.90
N TRP A 98 13.03 7.31 -7.10
CA TRP A 98 11.86 6.80 -7.82
C TRP A 98 12.12 5.36 -8.28
N GLY A 99 11.36 4.39 -7.77
CA GLY A 99 11.54 2.98 -8.17
C GLY A 99 12.89 2.39 -7.77
N ASP A 100 13.41 1.45 -8.57
CA ASP A 100 14.77 0.92 -8.44
C ASP A 100 15.83 1.83 -9.08
N ALA A 101 17.08 1.34 -9.19
CA ALA A 101 18.19 2.10 -9.78
C ALA A 101 17.96 2.47 -11.26
N GLU A 102 17.09 1.74 -11.95
CA GLU A 102 16.70 2.00 -13.34
C GLU A 102 15.40 2.81 -13.47
N GLY A 103 14.85 3.32 -12.36
CA GLY A 103 13.60 4.07 -12.34
C GLY A 103 12.34 3.22 -12.48
N LYS A 104 12.43 1.90 -12.34
CA LYS A 104 11.28 0.99 -12.50
C LYS A 104 10.56 0.81 -11.16
N VAL A 105 9.26 1.07 -11.17
CA VAL A 105 8.38 0.92 -10.01
C VAL A 105 7.62 -0.40 -10.03
N GLN A 106 7.10 -0.80 -8.87
CA GLN A 106 6.07 -1.84 -8.79
C GLN A 106 4.70 -1.32 -9.24
N GLN A 107 3.89 -2.22 -9.79
CA GLN A 107 2.54 -1.90 -10.27
C GLN A 107 1.65 -1.36 -9.14
N SER A 108 0.94 -0.28 -9.40
CA SER A 108 -0.18 0.20 -8.57
C SER A 108 -1.42 -0.65 -8.83
N SER A 109 -2.43 -0.57 -7.98
CA SER A 109 -3.65 -1.39 -8.10
C SER A 109 -4.88 -0.65 -7.64
N LEU A 110 -6.02 -1.02 -8.22
CA LEU A 110 -7.34 -0.62 -7.74
C LEU A 110 -8.07 -1.88 -7.23
N PRO A 111 -7.91 -2.24 -5.95
CA PRO A 111 -8.67 -3.33 -5.37
C PRO A 111 -10.17 -3.02 -5.43
N PHE A 112 -11.00 -4.05 -5.56
CA PHE A 112 -12.45 -3.88 -5.48
C PHE A 112 -13.09 -4.98 -4.67
N ARG A 113 -14.14 -4.61 -3.96
CA ARG A 113 -14.99 -5.51 -3.18
C ARG A 113 -16.00 -6.17 -4.10
N ILE A 114 -16.14 -7.47 -3.92
CA ILE A 114 -17.12 -8.32 -4.56
C ILE A 114 -18.00 -8.92 -3.48
N ASP A 115 -19.32 -8.82 -3.64
CA ASP A 115 -20.32 -9.53 -2.82
C ASP A 115 -21.04 -10.60 -3.67
N ASN A 116 -21.89 -11.41 -3.02
CA ASN A 116 -22.65 -12.53 -3.60
C ASN A 116 -21.75 -13.63 -4.22
N ILE A 117 -20.68 -13.98 -3.53
CA ILE A 117 -19.78 -15.06 -3.94
C ILE A 117 -19.90 -16.28 -3.01
N PRO A 118 -19.46 -17.48 -3.46
CA PRO A 118 -19.60 -18.71 -2.69
C PRO A 118 -18.88 -18.65 -1.32
N ALA A 119 -19.50 -19.23 -0.29
CA ALA A 119 -18.92 -19.42 1.03
C ALA A 119 -17.91 -20.59 1.06
N ARG A 120 -16.89 -20.52 0.19
CA ARG A 120 -15.75 -21.44 0.12
C ARG A 120 -14.43 -20.67 -0.05
N GLU A 121 -13.33 -21.40 0.07
CA GLU A 121 -12.03 -20.93 -0.40
C GLU A 121 -12.05 -20.76 -1.93
N ILE A 122 -11.38 -19.73 -2.43
CA ILE A 122 -11.24 -19.46 -3.86
C ILE A 122 -9.80 -19.77 -4.22
N LEU A 123 -9.60 -20.80 -5.04
CA LEU A 123 -8.25 -21.25 -5.36
C LEU A 123 -7.68 -20.40 -6.51
N LYS A 124 -6.40 -20.06 -6.40
CA LYS A 124 -5.68 -19.31 -7.43
C LYS A 124 -5.75 -19.97 -8.83
N PRO A 125 -5.60 -21.31 -8.97
CA PRO A 125 -5.73 -21.97 -10.28
C PRO A 125 -7.11 -21.77 -10.94
N ASP A 126 -8.20 -21.73 -10.15
CA ASP A 126 -9.55 -21.51 -10.68
C ASP A 126 -9.69 -20.09 -11.25
N ILE A 127 -9.12 -19.11 -10.55
CA ILE A 127 -9.05 -17.71 -11.03
C ILE A 127 -8.25 -17.66 -12.35
N GLU A 128 -7.06 -18.26 -12.39
CA GLU A 128 -6.19 -18.27 -13.58
C GLU A 128 -6.88 -18.91 -14.79
N ALA A 129 -7.57 -20.05 -14.58
CA ALA A 129 -8.34 -20.72 -15.63
C ALA A 129 -9.50 -19.86 -16.16
N ALA A 130 -10.26 -19.21 -15.27
CA ALA A 130 -11.35 -18.32 -15.64
C ALA A 130 -10.86 -17.11 -16.45
N LEU A 131 -9.76 -16.49 -16.03
CA LEU A 131 -9.16 -15.33 -16.69
C LEU A 131 -8.60 -15.68 -18.07
N LYS A 132 -7.94 -16.83 -18.20
CA LYS A 132 -7.44 -17.33 -19.49
C LYS A 132 -8.61 -17.56 -20.46
N LYS A 133 -9.66 -18.24 -20.01
CA LYS A 133 -10.87 -18.49 -20.82
C LYS A 133 -11.56 -17.18 -21.23
N ALA A 134 -11.65 -16.21 -20.32
CA ALA A 134 -12.19 -14.88 -20.63
C ALA A 134 -11.41 -14.19 -21.76
N LYS A 135 -10.08 -14.22 -21.68
CA LYS A 135 -9.20 -13.64 -22.70
C LYS A 135 -9.35 -14.32 -24.05
N GLU A 136 -9.40 -15.65 -24.07
CA GLU A 136 -9.66 -16.44 -25.29
C GLU A 136 -11.02 -16.11 -25.93
N ASN A 137 -11.99 -15.65 -25.13
CA ASN A 137 -13.32 -15.24 -25.58
C ASN A 137 -13.46 -13.72 -25.78
N GLY A 138 -12.35 -12.98 -25.87
CA GLY A 138 -12.33 -11.57 -26.27
C GLY A 138 -12.51 -10.55 -25.15
N ILE A 139 -12.55 -10.97 -23.88
CA ILE A 139 -12.51 -10.03 -22.75
C ILE A 139 -11.08 -9.52 -22.58
N GLU A 140 -10.89 -8.20 -22.49
CA GLU A 140 -9.56 -7.62 -22.29
C GLU A 140 -9.05 -7.89 -20.86
N ILE A 141 -8.13 -8.85 -20.75
CA ILE A 141 -7.46 -9.25 -19.51
C ILE A 141 -5.97 -8.87 -19.56
N LYS A 142 -5.57 -7.89 -18.73
CA LYS A 142 -4.16 -7.43 -18.66
C LYS A 142 -3.28 -8.35 -17.81
N LYS A 143 -3.86 -9.01 -16.79
CA LYS A 143 -3.15 -9.86 -15.83
C LYS A 143 -3.97 -11.12 -15.57
N GLU A 144 -3.39 -12.28 -15.89
CA GLU A 144 -4.08 -13.57 -15.82
C GLU A 144 -3.88 -14.28 -14.48
N THR A 145 -3.36 -13.59 -13.46
CA THR A 145 -3.06 -14.16 -12.14
C THR A 145 -3.26 -13.14 -11.01
N GLY A 146 -3.63 -13.62 -9.83
CA GLY A 146 -3.74 -12.81 -8.62
C GLY A 146 -4.63 -13.46 -7.58
N LEU A 147 -5.22 -12.67 -6.69
CA LEU A 147 -5.95 -13.16 -5.52
C LEU A 147 -7.30 -12.44 -5.36
N ILE A 148 -8.28 -13.20 -4.88
CA ILE A 148 -9.48 -12.67 -4.22
C ILE A 148 -9.31 -12.96 -2.72
N ILE A 149 -9.00 -11.92 -1.95
CA ILE A 149 -8.79 -12.02 -0.51
C ILE A 149 -10.16 -12.14 0.17
N LYS A 150 -10.37 -13.25 0.87
CA LYS A 150 -11.67 -13.60 1.43
C LYS A 150 -11.52 -14.45 2.69
N ILE A 151 -12.42 -14.25 3.63
CA ILE A 151 -12.62 -15.20 4.74
C ILE A 151 -13.53 -16.34 4.22
N PRO A 152 -13.14 -17.63 4.31
CA PRO A 152 -13.83 -18.72 3.62
C PRO A 152 -15.34 -18.84 3.88
N ASP A 153 -15.82 -18.54 5.09
CA ASP A 153 -17.23 -18.60 5.47
C ASP A 153 -18.07 -17.40 5.02
N LYS A 154 -17.44 -16.34 4.49
CA LYS A 154 -18.13 -15.13 4.04
C LYS A 154 -18.56 -15.24 2.58
N THR A 155 -19.53 -14.43 2.19
CA THR A 155 -20.04 -14.33 0.81
C THR A 155 -19.55 -13.06 0.11
N TYR A 156 -18.44 -12.49 0.61
CA TYR A 156 -17.78 -11.33 0.05
C TYR A 156 -16.26 -11.47 0.11
N GLY A 157 -15.57 -10.72 -0.74
CA GLY A 157 -14.10 -10.70 -0.81
C GLY A 157 -13.58 -9.46 -1.54
N TYR A 158 -12.26 -9.35 -1.63
CA TYR A 158 -11.57 -8.23 -2.27
C TYR A 158 -10.66 -8.75 -3.37
N CYS A 159 -10.95 -8.41 -4.61
CA CYS A 159 -10.10 -8.71 -5.75
C CYS A 159 -8.97 -7.70 -5.84
N THR A 160 -7.72 -8.18 -5.91
CA THR A 160 -6.51 -7.34 -5.96
C THR A 160 -5.75 -7.44 -7.28
N ILE A 161 -6.42 -7.93 -8.34
CA ILE A 161 -5.84 -8.20 -9.65
C ILE A 161 -5.65 -6.95 -10.51
N PRO A 162 -6.62 -6.00 -10.60
CA PRO A 162 -6.47 -4.80 -11.44
C PRO A 162 -5.20 -4.04 -11.07
N SER A 163 -4.30 -3.87 -12.02
CA SER A 163 -3.01 -3.24 -11.77
C SER A 163 -2.37 -2.70 -13.05
N THR A 164 -1.60 -1.62 -12.91
CA THR A 164 -0.82 -1.01 -13.99
C THR A 164 0.39 -0.27 -13.41
N ILE A 165 1.34 0.11 -14.26
CA ILE A 165 2.49 0.93 -13.86
C ILE A 165 2.06 2.40 -13.88
N VAL A 166 2.39 3.13 -12.82
CA VAL A 166 2.15 4.58 -12.73
C VAL A 166 3.49 5.28 -12.93
N PRO A 167 3.71 5.94 -14.09
CA PRO A 167 5.01 6.52 -14.43
C PRO A 167 5.31 7.82 -13.69
N THR A 168 4.27 8.58 -13.31
CA THR A 168 4.35 9.88 -12.65
C THR A 168 3.12 10.09 -11.75
N LEU A 169 3.16 11.12 -10.90
CA LEU A 169 2.10 11.42 -9.94
C LEU A 169 1.30 12.69 -10.28
N ASP A 170 1.44 13.20 -11.50
CA ASP A 170 0.62 14.33 -11.97
C ASP A 170 -0.84 13.91 -12.20
N ALA A 171 -1.72 14.91 -12.21
CA ALA A 171 -3.16 14.71 -12.27
C ALA A 171 -3.60 14.04 -13.57
N GLU A 172 -2.96 14.34 -14.70
CA GLU A 172 -3.29 13.77 -16.01
C GLU A 172 -3.03 12.25 -15.99
N THR A 173 -1.81 11.86 -15.61
CA THR A 173 -1.40 10.45 -15.52
C THR A 173 -2.27 9.68 -14.53
N LEU A 174 -2.55 10.24 -13.35
CA LEU A 174 -3.39 9.56 -12.35
C LEU A 174 -4.85 9.44 -12.79
N THR A 175 -5.37 10.42 -13.55
CA THR A 175 -6.72 10.36 -14.12
C THR A 175 -6.83 9.23 -15.13
N GLU A 176 -5.90 9.17 -16.09
CA GLU A 176 -5.87 8.11 -17.10
C GLU A 176 -5.70 6.73 -16.45
N THR A 177 -4.78 6.61 -15.50
CA THR A 177 -4.53 5.39 -14.73
C THR A 177 -5.80 4.92 -14.03
N GLU A 178 -6.53 5.82 -13.37
CA GLU A 178 -7.72 5.46 -12.62
C GLU A 178 -8.86 5.02 -13.55
N MET A 179 -9.05 5.71 -14.68
CA MET A 179 -10.01 5.31 -15.71
C MET A 179 -9.68 3.93 -16.29
N GLU A 180 -8.41 3.68 -16.60
CA GLU A 180 -7.94 2.38 -17.07
C GLU A 180 -8.22 1.27 -16.03
N LEU A 181 -7.88 1.50 -14.77
CA LEU A 181 -8.07 0.53 -13.71
C LEU A 181 -9.55 0.27 -13.41
N ARG A 182 -10.43 1.27 -13.53
CA ARG A 182 -11.88 1.07 -13.45
C ARG A 182 -12.38 0.19 -14.60
N SER A 183 -11.89 0.39 -15.84
CA SER A 183 -12.19 -0.52 -16.96
C SER A 183 -11.74 -1.95 -16.65
N GLN A 184 -10.50 -2.12 -16.16
CA GLN A 184 -9.99 -3.43 -15.73
C GLN A 184 -10.90 -4.09 -14.69
N VAL A 185 -11.35 -3.37 -13.65
CA VAL A 185 -12.28 -3.89 -12.62
C VAL A 185 -13.51 -4.54 -13.25
N HIS A 186 -14.13 -3.88 -14.23
CA HIS A 186 -15.33 -4.40 -14.91
C HIS A 186 -15.01 -5.60 -15.81
N ASN A 187 -13.87 -5.60 -16.51
CA ASN A 187 -13.44 -6.75 -17.31
C ASN A 187 -13.19 -8.00 -16.46
N TYR A 188 -12.51 -7.85 -15.31
CA TYR A 188 -12.31 -8.95 -14.37
C TYR A 188 -13.63 -9.46 -13.77
N ALA A 189 -14.53 -8.56 -13.39
CA ALA A 189 -15.85 -8.95 -12.90
C ALA A 189 -16.65 -9.73 -13.96
N MET A 190 -16.60 -9.31 -15.23
CA MET A 190 -17.23 -10.02 -16.35
C MET A 190 -16.60 -11.40 -16.55
N ALA A 191 -15.27 -11.50 -16.48
CA ALA A 191 -14.58 -12.79 -16.54
C ALA A 191 -15.01 -13.75 -15.43
N PHE A 192 -15.13 -13.26 -14.19
CA PHE A 192 -15.56 -14.08 -13.07
C PHE A 192 -17.01 -14.54 -13.22
N LYS A 193 -17.94 -13.65 -13.59
CA LYS A 193 -19.35 -14.02 -13.84
C LYS A 193 -19.49 -15.11 -14.88
N ASN A 194 -18.74 -15.01 -15.97
CA ASN A 194 -18.88 -15.88 -17.13
C ASN A 194 -18.14 -17.21 -16.96
N TYR A 195 -17.03 -17.23 -16.21
CA TYR A 195 -16.09 -18.35 -16.26
C TYR A 195 -15.59 -18.85 -14.89
N LEU A 196 -15.94 -18.19 -13.78
CA LEU A 196 -15.63 -18.67 -12.44
C LEU A 196 -16.88 -19.28 -11.79
N ASP A 197 -16.74 -20.53 -11.33
CA ASP A 197 -17.86 -21.31 -10.83
C ASP A 197 -18.46 -20.72 -9.53
N GLY A 198 -19.78 -20.51 -9.52
CA GLY A 198 -20.53 -19.92 -8.43
C GLY A 198 -20.46 -18.38 -8.33
N PHE A 199 -19.87 -17.69 -9.32
CA PHE A 199 -19.77 -16.23 -9.35
C PHE A 199 -20.85 -15.56 -10.21
N GLN A 200 -21.83 -16.30 -10.72
CA GLN A 200 -22.82 -15.79 -11.68
C GLN A 200 -23.63 -14.61 -11.12
N ASP A 201 -23.99 -14.68 -9.83
CA ASP A 201 -24.77 -13.66 -9.12
C ASP A 201 -23.90 -12.58 -8.43
N MET A 202 -22.58 -12.60 -8.67
CA MET A 202 -21.67 -11.65 -8.01
C MET A 202 -22.02 -10.20 -8.37
N ILE A 203 -21.71 -9.29 -7.46
CA ILE A 203 -21.78 -7.85 -7.73
C ILE A 203 -20.48 -7.17 -7.35
N ILE A 204 -20.13 -6.10 -8.06
CA ILE A 204 -19.10 -5.16 -7.61
C ILE A 204 -19.79 -4.23 -6.63
N SER A 205 -19.41 -4.28 -5.35
CA SER A 205 -20.01 -3.42 -4.33
C SER A 205 -19.32 -2.07 -4.25
N SER A 206 -17.99 -2.06 -4.45
CA SER A 206 -17.19 -0.85 -4.47
C SER A 206 -15.78 -1.14 -5.00
N SER A 207 -15.22 -0.25 -5.82
CA SER A 207 -13.76 -0.17 -5.99
C SER A 207 -13.12 0.61 -4.84
N GLY A 208 -11.79 0.60 -4.76
CA GLY A 208 -11.06 1.56 -3.93
C GLY A 208 -11.43 3.00 -4.28
N PRO A 209 -11.34 3.94 -3.31
CA PRO A 209 -11.71 5.34 -3.52
C PRO A 209 -10.75 6.10 -4.45
N ALA A 210 -9.54 5.57 -4.64
CA ALA A 210 -8.53 6.06 -5.56
C ALA A 210 -7.55 4.92 -5.91
N VAL A 211 -6.69 5.13 -6.91
CA VAL A 211 -5.59 4.22 -7.24
C VAL A 211 -4.65 4.00 -6.04
N GLY A 212 -4.45 2.74 -5.65
CA GLY A 212 -3.50 2.34 -4.62
C GLY A 212 -2.07 2.31 -5.14
N ILE A 213 -1.30 3.37 -4.87
CA ILE A 213 0.11 3.49 -5.26
C ILE A 213 0.98 2.60 -4.36
N ARG A 214 1.64 1.62 -4.99
CA ARG A 214 2.49 0.62 -4.32
C ARG A 214 3.94 1.08 -4.15
N GLU A 215 4.45 1.82 -5.12
CA GLU A 215 5.81 2.33 -5.17
C GLU A 215 5.82 3.60 -6.05
N ALA A 216 6.48 4.64 -5.56
CA ALA A 216 6.69 5.91 -6.25
C ALA A 216 7.91 6.58 -5.59
N ARG A 217 7.83 7.87 -5.27
CA ARG A 217 8.86 8.58 -4.52
C ARG A 217 9.09 7.98 -3.13
N ARG A 218 10.35 7.88 -2.74
CA ARG A 218 10.82 7.59 -1.38
C ARG A 218 11.92 8.56 -0.98
N ILE A 219 12.09 8.77 0.32
CA ILE A 219 13.13 9.64 0.82
C ILE A 219 14.52 9.02 0.61
N ILE A 220 15.51 9.89 0.46
CA ILE A 220 16.91 9.55 0.68
C ILE A 220 17.20 9.83 2.15
N GLY A 221 17.39 8.76 2.93
CA GLY A 221 17.61 8.87 4.37
C GLY A 221 19.08 8.80 4.77
N ASP A 222 19.36 9.06 6.05
CA ASP A 222 20.70 8.87 6.64
C ASP A 222 21.19 7.43 6.52
N LYS A 223 20.24 6.48 6.56
CA LYS A 223 20.44 5.05 6.31
C LYS A 223 19.39 4.58 5.31
N MET A 224 19.72 3.56 4.53
CA MET A 224 18.77 2.91 3.62
C MET A 224 18.67 1.43 3.99
N LEU A 225 17.44 0.93 4.18
CA LEU A 225 17.21 -0.51 4.28
C LEU A 225 17.34 -1.16 2.90
N LYS A 226 18.17 -2.19 2.80
CA LYS A 226 18.33 -2.97 1.59
C LYS A 226 17.66 -4.33 1.68
N GLY A 227 17.03 -4.75 0.59
CA GLY A 227 16.35 -6.03 0.50
C GLY A 227 17.27 -7.23 0.78
N GLU A 228 18.51 -7.16 0.29
CA GLU A 228 19.55 -8.17 0.52
C GLU A 228 19.99 -8.28 1.99
N GLU A 229 19.82 -7.22 2.77
CA GLU A 229 20.17 -7.19 4.19
C GLU A 229 19.01 -7.71 5.03
N ILE A 230 17.77 -7.28 4.75
CA ILE A 230 16.60 -7.66 5.58
C ILE A 230 16.30 -9.16 5.54
N ILE A 231 16.70 -9.88 4.49
CA ILE A 231 16.57 -11.34 4.39
C ILE A 231 17.45 -12.07 5.40
N MET A 232 18.49 -11.42 5.93
CA MET A 232 19.34 -11.94 7.00
C MET A 232 18.81 -11.59 8.40
N ALA A 233 17.63 -10.94 8.48
CA ALA A 233 16.99 -10.53 9.72
C ALA A 233 17.88 -9.73 10.71
N PRO A 234 18.64 -8.72 10.24
CA PRO A 234 19.59 -7.99 11.06
C PRO A 234 18.90 -7.24 12.19
N LYS A 235 19.56 -7.18 13.35
CA LYS A 235 19.12 -6.40 14.51
C LYS A 235 19.97 -5.15 14.64
N SER A 236 19.38 -4.06 15.15
CA SER A 236 20.08 -2.80 15.39
C SER A 236 19.66 -2.19 16.72
N ASP A 237 20.63 -1.59 17.43
CA ASP A 237 20.39 -0.93 18.72
C ASP A 237 19.56 0.36 18.58
N ASP A 238 19.58 0.99 17.39
CA ASP A 238 18.77 2.17 17.05
C ASP A 238 17.45 1.83 16.34
N SER A 239 16.95 0.61 16.54
CA SER A 239 15.68 0.13 15.98
C SER A 239 14.48 0.90 16.57
N ILE A 240 13.64 1.44 15.69
CA ILE A 240 12.35 2.06 16.06
C ILE A 240 11.14 1.18 15.71
N ALA A 241 11.32 0.24 14.79
CA ALA A 241 10.28 -0.73 14.41
C ALA A 241 10.90 -2.07 13.98
N ARG A 242 10.05 -3.10 13.87
CA ARG A 242 10.43 -4.46 13.44
C ARG A 242 9.62 -4.84 12.21
N GLY A 243 10.29 -5.37 11.18
CA GLY A 243 9.67 -5.96 10.00
C GLY A 243 9.85 -7.48 9.97
N ALA A 244 8.81 -8.21 9.63
CA ALA A 244 8.84 -9.68 9.50
C ALA A 244 8.09 -10.18 8.25
N TRP A 245 7.64 -9.27 7.39
CA TRP A 245 6.93 -9.63 6.17
C TRP A 245 7.92 -10.04 5.09
N SER A 246 7.75 -11.24 4.49
CA SER A 246 8.61 -11.65 3.37
C SER A 246 8.40 -10.70 2.17
N PRO A 247 9.45 -10.05 1.64
CA PRO A 247 9.33 -9.13 0.50
C PRO A 247 8.53 -9.69 -0.68
N GLU A 248 7.60 -8.88 -1.20
CA GLU A 248 6.77 -9.22 -2.37
C GLU A 248 6.96 -8.21 -3.51
N MET A 249 7.38 -8.69 -4.69
CA MET A 249 7.68 -7.86 -5.85
C MET A 249 6.61 -7.97 -6.94
N HIS A 250 5.97 -6.84 -7.25
CA HIS A 250 4.91 -6.73 -8.27
C HIS A 250 5.40 -5.99 -9.53
N LYS A 251 6.36 -6.57 -10.27
CA LYS A 251 6.95 -5.94 -11.48
C LYS A 251 6.39 -6.49 -12.80
N SER A 252 5.53 -7.51 -12.81
CA SER A 252 4.97 -8.08 -14.05
C SER A 252 3.53 -8.55 -13.92
N ASN A 253 2.91 -8.80 -15.08
CA ASN A 253 1.55 -9.36 -15.20
C ASN A 253 1.52 -10.89 -15.07
N THR A 254 2.66 -11.55 -14.91
CA THR A 254 2.75 -13.02 -14.97
C THR A 254 3.12 -13.66 -13.63
N SER A 255 3.80 -12.95 -12.73
CA SER A 255 4.16 -13.50 -11.43
C SER A 255 4.43 -12.43 -10.38
N ILE A 256 4.21 -12.79 -9.11
CA ILE A 256 4.68 -12.05 -7.94
C ILE A 256 5.88 -12.84 -7.41
N LYS A 257 7.01 -12.18 -7.17
CA LYS A 257 8.20 -12.83 -6.60
C LYS A 257 8.25 -12.59 -5.10
N TYR A 258 8.40 -13.66 -4.34
CA TYR A 258 8.55 -13.64 -2.89
C TYR A 258 10.00 -13.95 -2.52
N THR A 259 10.56 -13.20 -1.60
CA THR A 259 11.85 -13.52 -0.97
C THR A 259 11.62 -13.76 0.51
N HIS A 260 12.11 -14.88 1.04
CA HIS A 260 11.78 -15.28 2.42
C HIS A 260 12.77 -14.72 3.43
N ILE A 261 12.23 -14.25 4.56
CA ILE A 261 12.97 -14.03 5.80
C ILE A 261 12.90 -15.36 6.59
N PRO A 262 13.94 -15.73 7.37
CA PRO A 262 13.90 -16.94 8.19
C PRO A 262 12.65 -17.01 9.09
N ASP A 263 12.17 -18.23 9.31
CA ASP A 263 10.99 -18.46 10.14
C ASP A 263 11.22 -17.93 11.57
N ASN A 264 10.18 -17.30 12.13
CA ASN A 264 10.18 -16.71 13.47
C ASN A 264 11.24 -15.60 13.70
N GLU A 265 11.78 -15.03 12.62
CA GLU A 265 12.72 -13.90 12.68
C GLU A 265 12.09 -12.57 12.25
N TYR A 266 12.82 -11.47 12.51
CA TYR A 266 12.46 -10.11 12.10
C TYR A 266 13.70 -9.28 11.79
N PHE A 267 13.61 -8.25 10.97
CA PHE A 267 14.68 -7.25 10.83
C PHE A 267 14.32 -5.96 11.57
N SER A 268 15.34 -5.25 12.04
CA SER A 268 15.19 -3.93 12.63
C SER A 268 15.01 -2.87 11.54
N ILE A 269 14.15 -1.90 11.80
CA ILE A 269 14.04 -0.64 11.04
C ILE A 269 14.70 0.45 11.88
N PRO A 270 15.91 0.93 11.51
CA PRO A 270 16.60 2.00 12.22
C PRO A 270 15.95 3.37 12.06
N LEU A 271 16.10 4.25 13.05
CA LEU A 271 15.64 5.66 12.95
C LEU A 271 16.23 6.40 11.73
N GLY A 272 17.46 6.09 11.35
CA GLY A 272 18.12 6.72 10.18
C GLY A 272 17.40 6.51 8.86
N CYS A 273 16.55 5.47 8.75
CA CYS A 273 15.74 5.24 7.56
C CYS A 273 14.54 6.17 7.45
N LEU A 274 14.15 6.80 8.56
CA LEU A 274 13.06 7.78 8.62
C LEU A 274 13.58 9.21 8.52
N LYS A 275 14.86 9.48 8.82
CA LYS A 275 15.47 10.82 8.76
C LYS A 275 15.78 11.21 7.32
N VAL A 276 15.27 12.33 6.82
CA VAL A 276 15.61 12.84 5.49
C VAL A 276 17.00 13.45 5.51
N LYS A 277 17.92 12.92 4.69
CA LYS A 277 19.36 13.21 4.76
C LYS A 277 19.69 14.71 4.64
N ASP A 278 19.01 15.41 3.74
CA ASP A 278 19.29 16.81 3.43
C ASP A 278 18.37 17.80 4.20
N ALA A 279 17.76 17.34 5.29
CA ALA A 279 16.94 18.17 6.16
C ALA A 279 17.25 17.98 7.65
N LYS A 280 17.16 19.08 8.41
CA LYS A 280 17.47 19.14 9.84
C LYS A 280 16.30 18.75 10.73
N ASN A 281 15.08 18.91 10.22
CA ASN A 281 13.85 18.74 10.98
C ASN A 281 12.73 18.03 10.19
N LEU A 282 13.08 17.16 9.24
CA LEU A 282 12.14 16.42 8.42
C LEU A 282 12.39 14.91 8.48
N TRP A 283 11.33 14.17 8.77
CA TRP A 283 11.29 12.72 8.81
C TRP A 283 10.24 12.18 7.85
N ALA A 284 10.19 10.86 7.66
CA ALA A 284 9.21 10.14 6.86
C ALA A 284 8.62 8.97 7.64
N ALA A 285 7.42 8.53 7.26
CA ALA A 285 6.74 7.39 7.87
C ALA A 285 5.96 6.55 6.84
N GLY A 286 5.72 5.29 7.17
CA GLY A 286 5.05 4.36 6.26
C GLY A 286 5.92 4.01 5.05
N ARG A 287 5.32 3.95 3.86
CA ARG A 287 6.04 3.49 2.65
C ARG A 287 7.04 4.50 2.07
N THR A 288 7.13 5.72 2.62
CA THR A 288 8.02 6.79 2.13
C THR A 288 9.44 6.69 2.66
N ILE A 289 9.67 5.86 3.69
CA ILE A 289 10.98 5.71 4.34
C ILE A 289 12.07 5.24 3.36
N SER A 290 13.34 5.41 3.73
CA SER A 290 14.46 5.12 2.86
C SER A 290 14.73 3.62 2.74
N THR A 291 14.30 3.05 1.61
CA THR A 291 14.52 1.65 1.25
C THR A 291 14.88 1.50 -0.23
N ASP A 292 15.56 0.40 -0.57
CA ASP A 292 15.53 -0.09 -1.95
C ASP A 292 14.15 -0.69 -2.30
N SER A 293 13.96 -1.07 -3.58
CA SER A 293 12.67 -1.57 -4.08
C SER A 293 12.28 -2.93 -3.46
N LEU A 294 13.26 -3.77 -3.10
CA LEU A 294 13.00 -5.07 -2.50
C LEU A 294 12.59 -4.93 -1.02
N ALA A 295 13.32 -4.16 -0.23
CA ALA A 295 12.97 -3.86 1.15
C ALA A 295 11.62 -3.14 1.26
N LEU A 296 11.29 -2.25 0.30
CA LEU A 296 9.97 -1.61 0.22
C LEU A 296 8.84 -2.66 0.18
N GLY A 297 9.04 -3.75 -0.55
CA GLY A 297 8.08 -4.86 -0.65
C GLY A 297 7.76 -5.54 0.67
N SER A 298 8.61 -5.37 1.69
CA SER A 298 8.38 -5.83 3.06
C SER A 298 7.84 -4.73 3.97
N VAL A 299 8.46 -3.55 4.00
CA VAL A 299 8.14 -2.52 5.01
C VAL A 299 6.87 -1.71 4.72
N ARG A 300 6.34 -1.75 3.49
CA ARG A 300 5.13 -0.99 3.14
C ARG A 300 3.82 -1.58 3.66
N VAL A 301 3.85 -2.79 4.24
CA VAL A 301 2.63 -3.45 4.72
C VAL A 301 2.08 -2.75 5.96
N MET A 302 0.79 -2.94 6.26
CA MET A 302 0.10 -2.17 7.31
C MET A 302 0.76 -2.30 8.69
N GLY A 303 1.26 -3.48 9.05
CA GLY A 303 1.87 -3.71 10.36
C GLY A 303 3.06 -2.78 10.62
N THR A 304 4.03 -2.75 9.70
CA THR A 304 5.18 -1.85 9.78
C THR A 304 4.81 -0.40 9.48
N GLY A 305 3.81 -0.16 8.64
CA GLY A 305 3.33 1.19 8.35
C GLY A 305 2.66 1.92 9.53
N PHE A 306 2.18 1.18 10.53
CA PHE A 306 1.61 1.73 11.77
C PHE A 306 2.59 1.81 12.94
N ALA A 307 3.80 1.27 12.78
CA ALA A 307 4.81 1.22 13.82
C ALA A 307 5.51 2.57 14.03
#